data_AF-A0A527IE35-F1
#
_entry.id   AF-A0A527IE35-F1
#
_cell.length_a   1.000
_cell.length_b   1.000
_cell.length_c   1.000
_cell.angle_alpha   90.00
_cell.angle_beta   90.00
_cell.angle_gamma   90.00
#
_symmetry.space_group_name_H-M   'P 1'
#
loop_
_entity.id
_entity.type
_entity.pdbx_description
1 polymer ?
#
loop_
_entity_poly.entity_id
_entity_poly.type
_entity_poly.pdbx_seq_one_letter_code
_entity_poly.pdbx_strand_id
1 'polypeptide(L)'
;LKVRRPPRRRGGLLTFKDMITHSPAMERVIRLGQKAAASNIPILIEGESGVGKELVARAIQGSGDRRSKPFVTVNCGAIPDNLVESILFGHEKGSFTGATDKHTGKFVEAHSGTLFLDEIGDLPLDVQVKLLRAVQDGEVDPVGGRSTVRVDIRLISATHRNLLQQVKDGKFREDLFYRLNVYPIFVPPLRDRRDDIPYLVTHFMEKVAPADPHRRLQGISAAALAVLQAYDWPGNIRQLENAVFRASVLCEGDVLSAEDFPQIRAQVEGTVNLDMDGDAPAPSQSLQERDDEALPGEGGPAIAFDPPARLQPRFGTLRALDERGNVRALADVELEMIKLAIDHYNGQMSEVARRLGIGRSTLYRKLKEHGIDPETGRVDR
;
A
#
# COMPACT_ATOMS: atom_id res chain seq x y z
N LEU A 1 3.66 33.01 31.95
CA LEU A 1 4.09 32.92 30.53
C LEU A 1 3.02 32.17 29.74
N LYS A 2 2.25 32.88 28.89
CA LYS A 2 1.14 32.29 28.10
C LYS A 2 1.72 31.36 27.03
N VAL A 3 1.50 30.05 27.19
CA VAL A 3 1.81 29.03 26.18
C VAL A 3 0.93 29.29 24.96
N ARG A 4 1.53 29.85 23.90
CA ARG A 4 0.91 29.95 22.57
C ARG A 4 0.81 28.52 22.01
N ARG A 5 -0.39 27.93 22.10
CA ARG A 5 -0.76 26.75 21.30
C ARG A 5 -0.57 27.08 19.82
N PRO A 6 -0.03 26.16 19.00
CA PRO A 6 0.02 26.35 17.55
C PRO A 6 -1.41 26.48 17.01
N PRO A 7 -1.62 27.29 15.95
CA PRO A 7 -2.95 27.50 15.41
C PRO A 7 -3.48 26.17 14.86
N ARG A 8 -4.57 25.66 15.43
CA ARG A 8 -5.44 24.70 14.74
C ARG A 8 -5.72 25.29 13.36
N ARG A 9 -5.37 24.58 12.28
CA ARG A 9 -5.73 24.96 10.91
C ARG A 9 -7.25 25.16 10.88
N ARG A 10 -7.68 26.42 10.93
CA ARG A 10 -9.01 26.87 10.52
C ARG A 10 -9.22 26.36 9.09
N GLY A 11 -10.41 25.88 8.76
CA GLY A 11 -10.78 25.27 7.49
C GLY A 11 -10.41 26.12 6.26
N GLY A 12 -9.15 26.08 5.87
CA GLY A 12 -8.65 26.55 4.59
C GLY A 12 -8.93 25.49 3.56
N LEU A 13 -9.45 25.93 2.42
CA LEU A 13 -9.66 25.07 1.25
C LEU A 13 -8.29 24.57 0.78
N LEU A 14 -8.14 23.25 0.68
CA LEU A 14 -6.93 22.63 0.14
C LEU A 14 -6.83 22.97 -1.34
N THR A 15 -5.70 23.55 -1.75
CA THR A 15 -5.40 23.89 -3.13
C THR A 15 -4.15 23.15 -3.62
N PHE A 16 -3.82 23.27 -4.90
CA PHE A 16 -2.57 22.69 -5.43
C PHE A 16 -1.31 23.25 -4.77
N LYS A 17 -1.38 24.44 -4.14
CA LYS A 17 -0.24 25.03 -3.40
C LYS A 17 0.06 24.30 -2.10
N ASP A 18 -0.90 23.55 -1.58
CA ASP A 18 -0.78 22.77 -0.34
C ASP A 18 -0.23 21.36 -0.59
N MET A 19 -0.05 20.97 -1.87
CA MET A 19 0.51 19.67 -2.24
C MET A 19 2.03 19.70 -2.14
N ILE A 20 2.59 18.67 -1.53
CA ILE A 20 4.04 18.52 -1.37
C ILE A 20 4.57 17.73 -2.54
N THR A 21 5.30 18.41 -3.42
CA THR A 21 5.95 17.79 -4.57
C THR A 21 7.02 18.72 -5.16
N HIS A 22 8.09 18.11 -5.66
CA HIS A 22 9.13 18.72 -6.47
C HIS A 22 9.38 17.92 -7.77
N SER A 23 8.59 16.88 -8.03
CA SER A 23 8.73 16.03 -9.20
C SER A 23 8.07 16.62 -10.46
N PRO A 24 8.76 16.61 -11.62
CA PRO A 24 8.16 16.99 -12.92
C PRO A 24 6.92 16.17 -13.30
N ALA A 25 6.82 14.93 -12.83
CA ALA A 25 5.66 14.08 -13.10
C ALA A 25 4.40 14.64 -12.44
N MET A 26 4.52 15.20 -11.23
CA MET A 26 3.42 15.83 -10.51
C MET A 26 3.09 17.23 -11.01
N GLU A 27 4.04 17.97 -11.58
CA GLU A 27 3.75 19.25 -12.24
C GLU A 27 2.71 19.09 -13.36
N ARG A 28 2.80 17.99 -14.12
CA ARG A 28 1.78 17.65 -15.13
C ARG A 28 0.40 17.43 -14.50
N VAL A 29 0.33 16.72 -13.38
CA VAL A 29 -0.90 16.47 -12.62
C VAL A 29 -1.50 17.80 -12.14
N ILE A 30 -0.68 18.68 -11.58
CA ILE A 30 -1.08 20.01 -11.10
C ILE A 30 -1.65 20.84 -12.26
N ARG A 31 -0.95 20.90 -13.40
CA ARG A 31 -1.39 21.65 -14.58
C ARG A 31 -2.72 21.13 -15.13
N LEU A 32 -2.87 19.81 -15.26
CA LEU A 32 -4.11 19.20 -15.70
C LEU A 32 -5.26 19.47 -14.73
N GLY A 33 -4.99 19.37 -13.43
CA GLY A 33 -5.95 19.63 -12.36
C GLY A 33 -6.38 21.09 -12.28
N GLN A 34 -5.47 22.04 -12.47
CA GLN A 34 -5.79 23.48 -12.56
C GLN A 34 -6.70 23.79 -13.76
N LYS A 35 -6.40 23.23 -14.93
CA LYS A 35 -7.25 23.37 -16.11
C LYS A 35 -8.63 22.74 -15.89
N ALA A 36 -8.67 21.57 -15.25
CA ALA A 36 -9.92 20.90 -14.91
C ALA A 36 -10.75 21.73 -13.92
N ALA A 37 -10.13 22.37 -12.93
CA ALA A 37 -10.78 23.17 -11.90
C ALA A 37 -11.66 24.29 -12.47
N ALA A 38 -11.26 24.88 -13.61
CA ALA A 38 -11.98 25.93 -14.34
C ALA A 38 -13.22 25.46 -15.13
N SER A 39 -13.56 24.17 -15.09
CA SER A 39 -14.72 23.60 -15.79
C SER A 39 -15.53 22.67 -14.91
N ASN A 40 -16.76 22.33 -15.33
CA ASN A 40 -17.64 21.38 -14.64
C ASN A 40 -17.65 19.98 -15.30
N ILE A 41 -16.71 19.68 -16.19
CA ILE A 41 -16.64 18.37 -16.85
C ILE A 41 -16.35 17.25 -15.83
N PRO A 42 -16.89 16.04 -16.03
CA PRO A 42 -16.51 14.87 -15.24
C PRO A 42 -15.00 14.59 -15.34
N ILE A 43 -14.39 14.31 -14.19
CA ILE A 43 -12.95 14.03 -14.08
C ILE A 43 -12.76 12.62 -13.57
N LEU A 44 -11.88 11.86 -14.22
CA LEU A 44 -11.47 10.53 -13.78
C LEU A 44 -10.00 10.58 -13.32
N ILE A 45 -9.75 10.28 -12.05
CA ILE A 45 -8.41 10.23 -11.47
C ILE A 45 -7.96 8.78 -11.40
N GLU A 46 -6.95 8.44 -12.18
CA GLU A 46 -6.37 7.10 -12.23
C GLU A 46 -5.06 7.07 -11.45
N GLY A 47 -4.76 5.94 -10.81
CA GLY A 47 -3.49 5.73 -10.14
C GLY A 47 -3.59 4.69 -9.03
N GLU A 48 -2.44 4.15 -8.65
CA GLU A 48 -2.35 3.10 -7.63
C GLU A 48 -2.97 3.50 -6.29
N SER A 49 -3.24 2.53 -5.42
CA SER A 49 -3.71 2.83 -4.07
C SER A 49 -2.63 3.59 -3.31
N GLY A 50 -3.04 4.65 -2.60
CA GLY A 50 -2.14 5.42 -1.72
C GLY A 50 -1.32 6.51 -2.40
N VAL A 51 -1.53 6.80 -3.70
CA VAL A 51 -0.82 7.89 -4.41
C VAL A 51 -1.32 9.30 -4.08
N GLY A 52 -2.44 9.43 -3.35
CA GLY A 52 -3.04 10.72 -2.99
C GLY A 52 -4.15 11.22 -3.93
N LYS A 53 -4.92 10.33 -4.57
CA LYS A 53 -6.04 10.69 -5.47
C LYS A 53 -7.06 11.64 -4.82
N GLU A 54 -7.40 11.41 -3.56
CA GLU A 54 -8.32 12.29 -2.81
C GLU A 54 -7.73 13.71 -2.62
N LEU A 55 -6.43 13.83 -2.36
CA LEU A 55 -5.78 15.14 -2.24
C LEU A 55 -5.84 15.92 -3.56
N VAL A 56 -5.64 15.23 -4.68
CA VAL A 56 -5.80 15.81 -6.02
C VAL A 56 -7.25 16.27 -6.23
N ALA A 57 -8.25 15.44 -5.88
CA ALA A 57 -9.65 15.80 -5.99
C ALA A 57 -10.03 17.03 -5.14
N ARG A 58 -9.53 17.09 -3.90
CA ARG A 58 -9.72 18.24 -3.01
C ARG A 58 -9.05 19.49 -3.56
N ALA A 59 -7.83 19.38 -4.10
CA ALA A 59 -7.13 20.50 -4.72
C ALA A 59 -7.86 21.03 -5.96
N ILE A 60 -8.45 20.16 -6.78
CA ILE A 60 -9.30 20.54 -7.92
C ILE A 60 -10.52 21.33 -7.43
N GLN A 61 -11.24 20.83 -6.42
CA GLN A 61 -12.40 21.53 -5.86
C GLN A 61 -12.01 22.88 -5.24
N GLY A 62 -10.94 22.92 -4.44
CA GLY A 62 -10.50 24.14 -3.76
C GLY A 62 -10.00 25.22 -4.72
N SER A 63 -9.59 24.82 -5.92
CA SER A 63 -9.13 25.72 -6.98
C SER A 63 -10.22 26.09 -8.00
N GLY A 64 -11.45 25.56 -7.86
CA GLY A 64 -12.56 25.79 -8.79
C GLY A 64 -13.66 26.73 -8.27
N ASP A 65 -14.72 26.90 -9.06
CA ASP A 65 -15.84 27.79 -8.74
C ASP A 65 -16.69 27.29 -7.56
N ARG A 66 -16.78 25.96 -7.40
CA ARG A 66 -17.51 25.29 -6.30
C ARG A 66 -16.68 25.18 -5.01
N ARG A 67 -15.60 25.98 -4.84
CA ARG A 67 -14.71 25.91 -3.68
C ARG A 67 -15.41 26.14 -2.34
N SER A 68 -16.46 26.97 -2.29
CA SER A 68 -17.23 27.24 -1.06
C SER A 68 -18.42 26.31 -0.86
N LYS A 69 -18.64 25.37 -1.78
CA LYS A 69 -19.78 24.43 -1.77
C LYS A 69 -19.38 23.08 -1.15
N PRO A 70 -20.35 22.22 -0.79
CA PRO A 70 -20.07 20.91 -0.22
C PRO A 70 -19.14 20.07 -1.11
N PHE A 71 -18.19 19.38 -0.49
CA PHE A 71 -17.37 18.34 -1.12
C PHE A 71 -17.67 17.02 -0.41
N VAL A 72 -18.58 16.24 -1.01
CA VAL A 72 -19.05 14.96 -0.45
C VAL A 72 -18.17 13.86 -1.01
N THR A 73 -17.61 13.03 -0.13
CA THR A 73 -16.71 11.93 -0.49
C THR A 73 -17.36 10.58 -0.18
N VAL A 74 -17.25 9.63 -1.11
CA VAL A 74 -17.71 8.25 -0.93
C VAL A 74 -16.63 7.32 -1.41
N ASN A 75 -16.21 6.37 -0.57
CA ASN A 75 -15.33 5.28 -0.98
C ASN A 75 -16.19 4.05 -1.29
N CYS A 76 -16.35 3.74 -2.57
CA CYS A 76 -17.21 2.66 -3.04
C CYS A 76 -16.66 1.28 -2.63
N GLY A 77 -15.34 1.11 -2.59
CA GLY A 77 -14.71 -0.16 -2.19
C GLY A 77 -14.77 -0.47 -0.69
N ALA A 78 -15.12 0.51 0.15
CA ALA A 78 -15.28 0.33 1.60
C ALA A 78 -16.73 0.01 2.03
N ILE A 79 -17.68 0.07 1.10
CA ILE A 79 -19.11 -0.10 1.38
C ILE A 79 -19.56 -1.49 0.91
N PRO A 80 -20.30 -2.25 1.72
CA PRO A 80 -20.91 -3.50 1.26
C PRO A 80 -21.84 -3.30 0.06
N ASP A 81 -21.78 -4.20 -0.93
CA ASP A 81 -22.56 -4.13 -2.18
C ASP A 81 -24.07 -3.92 -1.95
N ASN A 82 -24.64 -4.54 -0.92
CA ASN A 82 -26.05 -4.42 -0.59
C ASN A 82 -26.45 -3.06 0.02
N LEU A 83 -25.48 -2.24 0.42
CA LEU A 83 -25.71 -0.92 1.03
C LEU A 83 -25.29 0.24 0.13
N VAL A 84 -24.43 0.00 -0.86
CA VAL A 84 -23.85 1.08 -1.68
C VAL A 84 -24.92 1.86 -2.45
N GLU A 85 -25.94 1.19 -2.96
CA GLU A 85 -27.08 1.83 -3.63
C GLU A 85 -27.82 2.80 -2.70
N SER A 86 -28.14 2.32 -1.50
CA SER A 86 -28.86 3.05 -0.46
C SER A 86 -28.07 4.26 0.04
N ILE A 87 -26.74 4.14 0.18
CA ILE A 87 -25.88 5.24 0.59
C ILE A 87 -25.77 6.29 -0.52
N LEU A 88 -25.57 5.88 -1.77
CA LEU A 88 -25.41 6.82 -2.89
C LEU A 88 -26.71 7.57 -3.20
N PHE A 89 -27.82 6.86 -3.35
CA PHE A 89 -29.07 7.42 -3.86
C PHE A 89 -30.12 7.70 -2.80
N GLY A 90 -29.93 7.19 -1.57
CA GLY A 90 -30.89 7.31 -0.48
C GLY A 90 -31.99 6.27 -0.56
N HIS A 91 -32.82 6.19 0.47
CA HIS A 91 -33.95 5.28 0.53
C HIS A 91 -35.11 5.84 1.34
N GLU A 92 -36.33 5.41 1.00
CA GLU A 92 -37.52 5.68 1.79
C GLU A 92 -37.71 4.63 2.90
N LYS A 93 -38.42 5.01 3.96
CA LYS A 93 -38.73 4.10 5.07
C LYS A 93 -39.46 2.84 4.55
N GLY A 94 -38.97 1.67 4.96
CA GLY A 94 -39.55 0.37 4.59
C GLY A 94 -39.17 -0.15 3.20
N SER A 95 -38.20 0.46 2.51
CA SER A 95 -37.77 0.03 1.18
C SER A 95 -37.08 -1.35 1.12
N PHE A 96 -36.48 -1.79 2.23
CA PHE A 96 -35.87 -3.11 2.40
C PHE A 96 -35.84 -3.51 3.89
N THR A 97 -35.50 -4.76 4.18
CA THR A 97 -35.39 -5.28 5.56
C THR A 97 -34.30 -4.53 6.33
N GLY A 98 -34.68 -3.72 7.31
CA GLY A 98 -33.78 -2.88 8.09
C GLY A 98 -33.87 -1.37 7.78
N ALA A 99 -34.66 -0.96 6.79
CA ALA A 99 -34.94 0.46 6.49
C ALA A 99 -35.95 1.06 7.49
N THR A 100 -35.53 1.26 8.75
CA THR A 100 -36.39 1.81 9.82
C THR A 100 -36.74 3.28 9.60
N ASP A 101 -35.82 4.03 9.01
CA ASP A 101 -35.91 5.47 8.80
C ASP A 101 -35.54 5.84 7.36
N LYS A 102 -35.96 7.03 6.93
CA LYS A 102 -35.57 7.58 5.63
C LYS A 102 -34.11 8.02 5.67
N HIS A 103 -33.35 7.71 4.61
CA HIS A 103 -31.96 8.18 4.45
C HIS A 103 -31.80 9.04 3.21
N THR A 104 -31.13 10.18 3.36
CA THR A 104 -30.79 11.06 2.23
C THR A 104 -29.50 10.55 1.57
N GLY A 105 -29.52 10.33 0.26
CA GLY A 105 -28.37 9.84 -0.48
C GLY A 105 -27.26 10.87 -0.66
N LYS A 106 -26.03 10.39 -0.88
CA LYS A 106 -24.85 11.23 -1.12
C LYS A 106 -24.95 12.15 -2.33
N PHE A 107 -25.69 11.77 -3.36
CA PHE A 107 -25.96 12.66 -4.50
C PHE A 107 -26.75 13.91 -4.09
N VAL A 108 -27.75 13.74 -3.23
CA VAL A 108 -28.59 14.84 -2.74
C VAL A 108 -27.81 15.70 -1.75
N GLU A 109 -27.02 15.09 -0.87
CA GLU A 109 -26.10 15.83 0.02
C GLU A 109 -25.09 16.69 -0.77
N ALA A 110 -24.68 16.22 -1.95
CA ALA A 110 -23.71 16.92 -2.81
C ALA A 110 -24.35 17.98 -3.73
N HIS A 111 -25.66 18.20 -3.65
CA HIS A 111 -26.36 19.14 -4.53
C HIS A 111 -25.74 20.55 -4.48
N SER A 112 -25.59 21.18 -5.65
CA SER A 112 -24.85 22.44 -5.87
C SER A 112 -23.36 22.39 -5.52
N GLY A 113 -22.82 21.21 -5.19
CA GLY A 113 -21.45 20.97 -4.74
C GLY A 113 -20.68 20.04 -5.68
N THR A 114 -19.74 19.31 -5.09
CA THR A 114 -18.91 18.31 -5.77
C THR A 114 -19.05 16.96 -5.07
N LEU A 115 -19.29 15.90 -5.84
CA LEU A 115 -19.29 14.52 -5.38
C LEU A 115 -17.99 13.86 -5.83
N PHE A 116 -17.23 13.33 -4.87
CA PHE A 116 -16.04 12.52 -5.11
C PHE A 116 -16.34 11.05 -4.84
N LEU A 117 -16.21 10.22 -5.87
CA LEU A 117 -16.37 8.77 -5.79
C LEU A 117 -15.01 8.09 -5.91
N ASP A 118 -14.48 7.59 -4.80
CA ASP A 118 -13.25 6.81 -4.77
C ASP A 118 -13.54 5.33 -5.02
N GLU A 119 -12.60 4.68 -5.70
CA GLU A 119 -12.71 3.29 -6.13
C GLU A 119 -14.00 2.97 -6.92
N ILE A 120 -14.30 3.80 -7.92
CA ILE A 120 -15.51 3.64 -8.77
C ILE A 120 -15.57 2.29 -9.49
N GLY A 121 -14.40 1.68 -9.73
CA GLY A 121 -14.27 0.36 -10.35
C GLY A 121 -14.71 -0.81 -9.46
N ASP A 122 -15.13 -0.55 -8.22
CA ASP A 122 -15.70 -1.54 -7.29
C ASP A 122 -17.23 -1.52 -7.26
N LEU A 123 -17.89 -0.63 -8.00
CA LEU A 123 -19.35 -0.54 -8.00
C LEU A 123 -20.02 -1.76 -8.66
N PRO A 124 -21.07 -2.34 -8.03
CA PRO A 124 -21.94 -3.33 -8.67
C PRO A 124 -22.59 -2.83 -9.96
N LEU A 125 -22.84 -3.73 -10.93
CA LEU A 125 -23.35 -3.38 -12.26
C LEU A 125 -24.72 -2.69 -12.24
N ASP A 126 -25.60 -3.08 -11.34
CA ASP A 126 -26.92 -2.48 -11.13
C ASP A 126 -26.81 -1.04 -10.63
N VAL A 127 -25.86 -0.78 -9.73
CA VAL A 127 -25.56 0.56 -9.22
C VAL A 127 -24.94 1.44 -10.31
N GLN A 128 -24.11 0.87 -11.19
CA GLN A 128 -23.56 1.57 -12.36
C GLN A 128 -24.66 2.11 -13.30
N VAL A 129 -25.79 1.39 -13.44
CA VAL A 129 -26.94 1.87 -14.25
C VAL A 129 -27.55 3.14 -13.66
N LYS A 130 -27.76 3.16 -12.34
CA LYS A 130 -28.32 4.33 -11.65
C LYS A 130 -27.34 5.50 -11.63
N LEU A 131 -26.06 5.21 -11.47
CA LEU A 131 -25.01 6.22 -11.57
C LEU A 131 -25.00 6.87 -12.95
N LEU A 132 -25.13 6.09 -14.03
CA LEU A 132 -25.19 6.62 -15.39
C LEU A 132 -26.32 7.66 -15.53
N ARG A 133 -27.54 7.33 -15.05
CA ARG A 133 -28.68 8.26 -15.07
C ARG A 133 -28.41 9.53 -14.28
N ALA A 134 -27.83 9.40 -13.08
CA ALA A 134 -27.49 10.55 -12.25
C ALA A 134 -26.46 11.48 -12.93
N VAL A 135 -25.54 10.93 -13.73
CA VAL A 135 -24.48 11.69 -14.43
C VAL A 135 -24.94 12.23 -15.80
N GLN A 136 -25.89 11.56 -16.45
CA GLN A 136 -26.42 11.99 -17.74
C GLN A 136 -27.54 13.02 -17.57
N ASP A 137 -28.54 12.70 -16.73
CA ASP A 137 -29.80 13.42 -16.64
C ASP A 137 -29.85 14.35 -15.42
N GLY A 138 -28.93 14.18 -14.47
CA GLY A 138 -28.96 14.92 -13.20
C GLY A 138 -30.14 14.50 -12.33
N GLU A 139 -30.58 13.26 -12.43
CA GLU A 139 -31.77 12.73 -11.78
C GLU A 139 -31.42 11.50 -10.94
N VAL A 140 -31.93 11.46 -9.71
CA VAL A 140 -31.66 10.40 -8.73
C VAL A 140 -32.96 9.82 -8.20
N ASP A 141 -33.08 8.50 -8.25
CA ASP A 141 -34.22 7.76 -7.73
C ASP A 141 -33.85 7.05 -6.41
N PRO A 142 -34.38 7.49 -5.25
CA PRO A 142 -34.18 6.80 -3.98
C PRO A 142 -34.73 5.37 -4.02
N VAL A 143 -34.10 4.45 -3.29
CA VAL A 143 -34.56 3.06 -3.20
C VAL A 143 -35.96 3.02 -2.56
N GLY A 144 -36.92 2.41 -3.25
CA GLY A 144 -38.33 2.37 -2.85
C GLY A 144 -39.06 3.72 -2.97
N GLY A 145 -38.40 4.76 -3.46
CA GLY A 145 -38.97 6.08 -3.68
C GLY A 145 -39.84 6.14 -4.93
N ARG A 146 -40.89 6.97 -4.90
CA ARG A 146 -41.79 7.21 -6.05
C ARG A 146 -41.47 8.50 -6.83
N SER A 147 -40.58 9.33 -6.28
CA SER A 147 -40.24 10.65 -6.82
C SER A 147 -38.75 10.72 -7.17
N THR A 148 -38.46 11.07 -8.41
CA THR A 148 -37.12 11.43 -8.87
C THR A 148 -36.69 12.79 -8.29
N VAL A 149 -35.44 12.89 -7.87
CA VAL A 149 -34.84 14.11 -7.31
C VAL A 149 -33.80 14.65 -8.29
N ARG A 150 -33.96 15.91 -8.71
CA ARG A 150 -32.96 16.58 -9.56
C ARG A 150 -31.78 17.06 -8.73
N VAL A 151 -30.57 16.76 -9.21
CA VAL A 151 -29.31 17.13 -8.58
C VAL A 151 -28.39 17.82 -9.58
N ASP A 152 -27.78 18.93 -9.15
CA ASP A 152 -26.69 19.58 -9.86
C ASP A 152 -25.39 19.31 -9.11
N ILE A 153 -24.59 18.37 -9.62
CA ILE A 153 -23.31 18.00 -9.02
C ILE A 153 -22.17 18.15 -10.02
N ARG A 154 -21.01 18.52 -9.52
CA ARG A 154 -19.75 18.26 -10.21
C ARG A 154 -19.25 16.88 -9.79
N LEU A 155 -18.97 16.00 -10.74
CA LEU A 155 -18.46 14.66 -10.45
C LEU A 155 -16.93 14.59 -10.62
N ILE A 156 -16.26 14.05 -9.60
CA ILE A 156 -14.87 13.60 -9.66
C ILE A 156 -14.86 12.12 -9.24
N SER A 157 -14.33 11.25 -10.08
CA SER A 157 -14.21 9.82 -9.79
C SER A 157 -12.74 9.42 -9.71
N ALA A 158 -12.44 8.38 -8.92
CA ALA A 158 -11.10 7.83 -8.80
C ALA A 158 -11.11 6.31 -8.82
N THR A 159 -10.02 5.70 -9.28
CA THR A 159 -9.86 4.25 -9.34
C THR A 159 -8.38 3.85 -9.38
N HIS A 160 -8.04 2.72 -8.78
CA HIS A 160 -6.77 2.02 -9.02
C HIS A 160 -6.85 0.93 -10.09
N ARG A 161 -8.06 0.56 -10.52
CA ARG A 161 -8.29 -0.48 -11.52
C ARG A 161 -8.28 0.08 -12.94
N ASN A 162 -7.85 -0.74 -13.89
CA ASN A 162 -7.98 -0.45 -15.31
C ASN A 162 -9.44 -0.63 -15.74
N LEU A 163 -10.19 0.47 -15.86
CA LEU A 163 -11.61 0.43 -16.22
C LEU A 163 -11.84 -0.12 -17.63
N LEU A 164 -10.93 0.15 -18.57
CA LEU A 164 -11.04 -0.38 -19.93
C LEU A 164 -10.97 -1.93 -19.94
N GLN A 165 -10.10 -2.51 -19.10
CA GLN A 165 -10.06 -3.95 -18.92
C GLN A 165 -11.33 -4.46 -18.24
N GLN A 166 -11.85 -3.77 -17.23
CA GLN A 166 -13.11 -4.16 -16.59
C GLN A 166 -14.32 -4.11 -17.54
N VAL A 167 -14.32 -3.20 -18.51
CA VAL A 167 -15.32 -3.16 -19.58
C VAL A 167 -15.23 -4.43 -20.44
N LYS A 168 -14.01 -4.82 -20.86
CA LYS A 168 -13.78 -6.06 -21.62
C LYS A 168 -14.20 -7.31 -20.84
N ASP A 169 -13.99 -7.29 -19.53
CA ASP A 169 -14.34 -8.40 -18.63
C ASP A 169 -15.83 -8.41 -18.25
N GLY A 170 -16.63 -7.44 -18.71
CA GLY A 170 -18.05 -7.32 -18.37
C GLY A 170 -18.34 -6.89 -16.92
N LYS A 171 -17.33 -6.41 -16.20
CA LYS A 171 -17.43 -5.94 -14.79
C LYS A 171 -17.74 -4.45 -14.68
N PHE A 172 -17.56 -3.71 -15.77
CA PHE A 172 -17.87 -2.29 -15.84
C PHE A 172 -18.61 -1.98 -17.13
N ARG A 173 -19.63 -1.11 -17.08
CA ARG A 173 -20.40 -0.78 -18.27
C ARG A 173 -19.65 0.20 -19.17
N GLU A 174 -19.68 -0.09 -20.47
CA GLU A 174 -19.02 0.74 -21.49
C GLU A 174 -19.61 2.16 -21.58
N ASP A 175 -20.93 2.29 -21.49
CA ASP A 175 -21.65 3.56 -21.53
C ASP A 175 -21.25 4.51 -20.37
N LEU A 176 -21.15 3.95 -19.17
CA LEU A 176 -20.67 4.67 -18.00
C LEU A 176 -19.19 5.03 -18.13
N PHE A 177 -18.35 4.12 -18.64
CA PHE A 177 -16.93 4.40 -18.83
C PHE A 177 -16.69 5.65 -19.69
N TYR A 178 -17.33 5.73 -20.86
CA TYR A 178 -17.16 6.90 -21.73
C TYR A 178 -17.73 8.19 -21.13
N ARG A 179 -18.75 8.10 -20.27
CA ARG A 179 -19.31 9.27 -19.58
C ARG A 179 -18.42 9.78 -18.44
N LEU A 180 -17.68 8.89 -17.78
CA LEU A 180 -16.73 9.25 -16.71
C LEU A 180 -15.36 9.67 -17.27
N ASN A 181 -14.88 8.99 -18.31
CA ASN A 181 -13.55 9.20 -18.89
C ASN A 181 -13.50 10.40 -19.86
N VAL A 182 -14.09 11.53 -19.47
CA VAL A 182 -14.09 12.76 -20.28
C VAL A 182 -12.79 13.53 -20.07
N TYR A 183 -12.27 13.55 -18.85
CA TYR A 183 -11.02 14.21 -18.51
C TYR A 183 -10.18 13.34 -17.55
N PRO A 184 -9.34 12.43 -18.08
CA PRO A 184 -8.49 11.57 -17.28
C PRO A 184 -7.28 12.33 -16.71
N ILE A 185 -6.96 12.06 -15.44
CA ILE A 185 -5.76 12.54 -14.75
C ILE A 185 -5.07 11.33 -14.12
N PHE A 186 -3.90 10.97 -14.63
CA PHE A 186 -3.09 9.90 -14.05
C PHE A 186 -2.16 10.44 -12.97
N VAL A 187 -2.25 9.91 -11.75
CA VAL A 187 -1.39 10.24 -10.62
C VAL A 187 -0.27 9.19 -10.53
N PRO A 188 1.01 9.59 -10.68
CA PRO A 188 2.12 8.65 -10.73
C PRO A 188 2.36 7.97 -9.37
N PRO A 189 2.78 6.69 -9.38
CA PRO A 189 3.23 6.01 -8.17
C PRO A 189 4.49 6.66 -7.62
N LEU A 190 4.75 6.47 -6.32
CA LEU A 190 5.83 7.16 -5.61
C LEU A 190 7.22 6.81 -6.15
N ARG A 191 7.41 5.58 -6.66
CA ARG A 191 8.65 5.14 -7.33
C ARG A 191 9.02 5.93 -8.58
N ASP A 192 8.04 6.55 -9.25
CA ASP A 192 8.25 7.38 -10.45
C ASP A 192 8.48 8.86 -10.08
N ARG A 193 8.45 9.19 -8.79
CA ARG A 193 8.65 10.55 -8.25
C ARG A 193 9.42 10.51 -6.93
N ARG A 194 10.56 9.82 -6.93
CA ARG A 194 11.44 9.65 -5.75
C ARG A 194 11.93 10.99 -5.19
N ASP A 195 12.02 12.02 -6.02
CA ASP A 195 12.38 13.39 -5.61
C ASP A 195 11.39 14.00 -4.60
N ASP A 196 10.16 13.49 -4.53
CA ASP A 196 9.16 13.93 -3.54
C ASP A 196 9.44 13.35 -2.14
N ILE A 197 10.16 12.24 -2.04
CA ILE A 197 10.34 11.47 -0.78
C ILE A 197 10.95 12.32 0.33
N PRO A 198 12.06 13.07 0.14
CA PRO A 198 12.63 13.91 1.21
C PRO A 198 11.61 14.89 1.79
N TYR A 199 10.88 15.59 0.93
CA TYR A 199 9.91 16.60 1.33
C TYR A 199 8.68 15.98 2.02
N LEU A 200 8.21 14.84 1.53
CA LEU A 200 7.14 14.08 2.15
C LEU A 200 7.53 13.59 3.55
N VAL A 201 8.75 13.06 3.71
CA VAL A 201 9.28 12.61 5.00
C VAL A 201 9.32 13.76 6.00
N THR A 202 9.92 14.90 5.63
CA THR A 202 9.96 16.10 6.48
C THR A 202 8.56 16.51 6.92
N HIS A 203 7.61 16.58 5.99
CA HIS A 203 6.23 16.94 6.32
C HIS A 203 5.55 15.95 7.27
N PHE A 204 5.76 14.64 7.07
CA PHE A 204 5.19 13.64 7.96
C PHE A 204 5.80 13.71 9.35
N MET A 205 7.10 13.94 9.47
CA MET A 205 7.76 14.16 10.76
C MET A 205 7.19 15.39 11.49
N GLU A 206 6.95 16.49 10.78
CA GLU A 206 6.35 17.70 11.37
C GLU A 206 4.90 17.50 11.85
N LYS A 207 4.16 16.59 11.21
CA LYS A 207 2.79 16.23 11.60
C LYS A 207 2.75 15.37 12.86
N VAL A 208 3.79 14.60 13.15
CA VAL A 208 3.83 13.77 14.35
C VAL A 208 3.98 14.69 15.56
N ALA A 209 2.92 14.80 16.36
CA ALA A 209 3.04 15.41 17.66
C ALA A 209 3.97 14.54 18.51
N PRO A 210 5.04 15.09 19.09
CA PRO A 210 5.92 14.28 19.90
C PRO A 210 5.16 13.77 21.13
N ALA A 211 5.34 12.48 21.46
CA ALA A 211 4.72 11.88 22.64
C ALA A 211 5.18 12.57 23.94
N ASP A 212 6.39 13.13 23.92
CA ASP A 212 6.95 13.99 24.95
C ASP A 212 7.15 15.42 24.39
N PRO A 213 6.56 16.47 24.99
CA PRO A 213 6.76 17.87 24.58
C PRO A 213 8.23 18.32 24.50
N HIS A 214 9.14 17.63 25.18
CA HIS A 214 10.57 17.92 25.21
C HIS A 214 11.39 17.18 24.15
N ARG A 215 10.83 16.15 23.50
CA ARG A 215 11.53 15.31 22.52
C ARG A 215 11.03 15.64 21.12
N ARG A 216 11.75 16.49 20.39
CA ARG A 216 11.42 16.80 18.98
C ARG A 216 12.41 16.11 18.06
N LEU A 217 11.88 15.46 17.04
CA LEU A 217 12.69 15.01 15.92
C LEU A 217 13.27 16.25 15.22
N GLN A 218 14.59 16.31 15.12
CA GLN A 218 15.36 17.34 14.45
C GLN A 218 15.59 17.00 12.97
N GLY A 219 15.55 15.72 12.60
CA GLY A 219 15.77 15.34 11.20
C GLY A 219 15.84 13.83 10.95
N ILE A 220 16.26 13.51 9.73
CA ILE A 220 16.50 12.15 9.25
C ILE A 220 17.94 12.08 8.74
N SER A 221 18.63 10.98 9.06
CA SER A 221 19.99 10.73 8.57
C SER A 221 20.02 10.52 7.06
N ALA A 222 21.15 10.86 6.42
CA ALA A 222 21.33 10.65 4.98
C ALA A 222 21.21 9.16 4.60
N ALA A 223 21.71 8.25 5.44
CA ALA A 223 21.60 6.81 5.23
C ALA A 223 20.13 6.33 5.25
N ALA A 224 19.33 6.81 6.21
CA ALA A 224 17.91 6.49 6.25
C ALA A 224 17.18 7.01 5.01
N LEU A 225 17.46 8.25 4.61
CA LEU A 225 16.84 8.85 3.42
C LEU A 225 17.20 8.08 2.14
N ALA A 226 18.45 7.62 2.00
CA ALA A 226 18.88 6.80 0.87
C ALA A 226 18.10 5.47 0.81
N VAL A 227 17.91 4.79 1.95
CA VAL A 227 17.08 3.57 2.03
C VAL A 227 15.63 3.85 1.62
N LEU A 228 15.05 4.96 2.09
CA LEU A 228 13.69 5.35 1.72
C LEU A 228 13.55 5.69 0.23
N GLN A 229 14.57 6.31 -0.38
CA GLN A 229 14.56 6.61 -1.83
C GLN A 229 14.80 5.39 -2.71
N ALA A 230 15.55 4.40 -2.21
CA ALA A 230 15.81 3.16 -2.95
C ALA A 230 14.57 2.26 -3.06
N TYR A 231 13.68 2.32 -2.07
CA TYR A 231 12.49 1.48 -1.98
C TYR A 231 11.38 1.85 -2.98
N ASP A 232 10.66 0.86 -3.49
CA ASP A 232 9.64 1.04 -4.56
C ASP A 232 8.26 1.49 -4.07
N TRP A 233 8.00 1.43 -2.76
CA TRP A 233 6.76 1.89 -2.14
C TRP A 233 5.47 1.35 -2.80
N PRO A 234 5.20 0.02 -2.73
CA PRO A 234 3.96 -0.56 -3.29
C PRO A 234 2.67 0.02 -2.67
N GLY A 235 2.72 0.51 -1.42
CA GLY A 235 1.60 1.24 -0.80
C GLY A 235 1.71 2.76 -0.91
N ASN A 236 2.61 3.25 -1.76
CA ASN A 236 2.82 4.66 -2.11
C ASN A 236 2.95 5.57 -0.88
N ILE A 237 2.38 6.77 -0.94
CA ILE A 237 2.48 7.80 0.12
C ILE A 237 1.90 7.28 1.43
N ARG A 238 0.84 6.46 1.39
CA ARG A 238 0.22 5.90 2.60
C ARG A 238 1.18 4.96 3.36
N GLN A 239 1.95 4.15 2.63
CA GLN A 239 2.96 3.30 3.24
C GLN A 239 4.13 4.12 3.78
N LEU A 240 4.58 5.15 3.05
CA LEU A 240 5.62 6.07 3.50
C LEU A 240 5.22 6.80 4.78
N GLU A 241 4.01 7.36 4.83
CA GLU A 241 3.46 8.04 6.01
C GLU A 241 3.44 7.10 7.23
N ASN A 242 2.95 5.88 7.06
CA ASN A 242 2.92 4.88 8.14
C ASN A 242 4.33 4.46 8.60
N ALA A 243 5.28 4.34 7.67
CA ALA A 243 6.65 3.99 8.00
C ALA A 243 7.34 5.11 8.80
N VAL A 244 7.21 6.36 8.34
CA VAL A 244 7.75 7.54 9.04
C VAL A 244 7.06 7.74 10.39
N PHE A 245 5.75 7.57 10.48
CA PHE A 245 5.02 7.64 11.75
C PHE A 245 5.52 6.58 12.74
N ARG A 246 5.66 5.33 12.31
CA ARG A 246 6.16 4.24 13.17
C ARG A 246 7.59 4.53 13.65
N ALA A 247 8.48 4.91 12.73
CA ALA A 247 9.85 5.29 13.06
C ALA A 247 9.87 6.46 14.07
N SER A 248 9.03 7.47 13.87
CA SER A 248 8.92 8.63 14.77
C SER A 248 8.46 8.27 16.19
N VAL A 249 7.62 7.24 16.34
CA VAL A 249 7.13 6.77 17.66
C VAL A 249 8.16 5.88 18.36
N LEU A 250 8.92 5.08 17.60
CA LEU A 250 9.88 4.12 18.16
C LEU A 250 11.27 4.73 18.38
N CYS A 251 11.60 5.83 17.72
CA CYS A 251 12.91 6.46 17.80
C CYS A 251 13.23 6.92 19.23
N GLU A 252 14.39 6.50 19.73
CA GLU A 252 14.94 6.95 21.00
C GLU A 252 15.81 8.22 20.85
N GLY A 253 16.20 8.55 19.62
CA GLY A 253 16.98 9.75 19.32
C GLY A 253 16.12 10.96 18.95
N ASP A 254 16.79 12.01 18.52
CA ASP A 254 16.20 13.17 17.84
C ASP A 254 16.39 13.11 16.31
N VAL A 255 17.08 12.08 15.79
CA VAL A 255 17.31 11.86 14.36
C VAL A 255 16.89 10.45 13.97
N LEU A 256 16.06 10.33 12.91
CA LEU A 256 15.69 9.04 12.34
C LEU A 256 16.88 8.41 11.59
N SER A 257 17.25 7.21 12.00
CA SER A 257 18.33 6.40 11.44
C SER A 257 17.80 5.33 10.49
N ALA A 258 18.69 4.67 9.75
CA ALA A 258 18.29 3.56 8.88
C ALA A 258 17.76 2.36 9.68
N GLU A 259 18.15 2.23 10.95
CA GLU A 259 17.72 1.15 11.84
C GLU A 259 16.25 1.28 12.26
N ASP A 260 15.71 2.50 12.21
CA ASP A 260 14.29 2.77 12.48
C ASP A 260 13.36 2.28 11.36
N PHE A 261 13.92 1.81 10.24
CA PHE A 261 13.20 1.27 9.08
C PHE A 261 13.57 -0.19 8.77
N PRO A 262 13.50 -1.13 9.73
CA PRO A 262 14.08 -2.47 9.58
C PRO A 262 13.43 -3.29 8.46
N GLN A 263 12.11 -3.13 8.25
CA GLN A 263 11.37 -3.82 7.19
C GLN A 263 11.76 -3.35 5.78
N ILE A 264 12.05 -2.05 5.63
CA ILE A 264 12.44 -1.45 4.36
C ILE A 264 13.90 -1.80 4.08
N ARG A 265 14.76 -1.67 5.10
CA ARG A 265 16.17 -2.03 5.02
C ARG A 265 16.37 -3.48 4.58
N ALA A 266 15.67 -4.43 5.20
CA ALA A 266 15.77 -5.85 4.82
C ALA A 266 15.36 -6.13 3.36
N GLN A 267 14.42 -5.37 2.81
CA GLN A 267 13.98 -5.53 1.41
C GLN A 267 14.94 -4.82 0.44
N VAL A 268 15.49 -3.67 0.80
CA VAL A 268 16.49 -2.97 -0.03
C VAL A 268 17.82 -3.74 -0.03
N GLU A 269 18.33 -4.18 1.12
CA GLU A 269 19.56 -4.98 1.23
C GLU A 269 19.42 -6.38 0.61
N GLY A 270 18.21 -6.97 0.61
CA GLY A 270 17.94 -8.22 -0.10
C GLY A 270 17.81 -8.06 -1.63
N THR A 271 17.63 -6.84 -2.12
CA THR A 271 17.47 -6.53 -3.56
C THR A 271 18.76 -5.92 -4.15
N VAL A 272 19.62 -5.35 -3.32
CA VAL A 272 20.93 -4.81 -3.69
C VAL A 272 22.01 -5.67 -3.06
N ASN A 273 22.58 -6.61 -3.84
CA ASN A 273 23.88 -7.19 -3.50
C ASN A 273 24.90 -6.06 -3.43
N LEU A 274 25.26 -5.64 -2.23
CA LEU A 274 26.45 -4.84 -1.96
C LEU A 274 27.61 -5.79 -1.66
N ASP A 275 28.09 -6.48 -2.70
CA ASP A 275 29.53 -6.67 -2.80
C ASP A 275 30.08 -5.34 -3.31
N MET A 276 30.20 -4.34 -2.43
CA MET A 276 31.14 -3.21 -2.58
C MET A 276 31.29 -2.48 -1.25
N ASP A 277 32.56 -2.34 -0.88
CA ASP A 277 33.19 -1.58 0.20
C ASP A 277 33.33 -2.33 1.54
N GLY A 278 34.53 -2.59 2.06
CA GLY A 278 35.87 -2.27 1.56
C GLY A 278 36.90 -2.91 2.48
N ASP A 279 37.89 -3.55 1.87
CA ASP A 279 39.05 -4.05 2.61
C ASP A 279 40.04 -2.90 2.75
N ALA A 280 40.19 -2.40 3.97
CA ALA A 280 41.30 -1.55 4.35
C ALA A 280 42.33 -2.45 5.06
N PRO A 281 43.54 -2.66 4.51
CA PRO A 281 44.63 -3.18 5.30
C PRO A 281 45.58 -2.03 5.67
N ALA A 282 45.83 -1.90 6.96
CA ALA A 282 47.04 -1.30 7.51
C ALA A 282 47.71 -2.36 8.42
N PRO A 283 48.99 -2.21 8.74
CA PRO A 283 50.10 -2.69 7.95
C PRO A 283 50.82 -3.84 8.68
N SER A 284 51.28 -4.87 7.96
CA SER A 284 52.19 -5.87 8.51
C SER A 284 53.49 -5.93 7.72
N GLN A 285 54.55 -5.94 8.51
CA GLN A 285 55.94 -5.73 8.16
C GLN A 285 56.56 -6.98 7.53
N SER A 286 57.53 -6.72 6.63
CA SER A 286 58.75 -7.49 6.33
C SER A 286 58.64 -8.97 5.96
N LEU A 287 59.22 -9.32 4.81
CA LEU A 287 60.10 -10.49 4.55
C LEU A 287 60.65 -10.28 3.11
N GLN A 288 61.82 -9.68 2.93
CA GLN A 288 63.11 -10.35 2.65
C GLN A 288 63.04 -11.50 1.64
N GLU A 289 63.70 -11.24 0.50
CA GLU A 289 64.03 -12.12 -0.61
C GLU A 289 64.88 -13.32 -0.16
N ARG A 290 64.68 -14.47 -0.84
CA ARG A 290 65.76 -15.38 -1.31
C ARG A 290 65.21 -16.47 -2.23
N ASP A 291 65.89 -16.61 -3.37
CA ASP A 291 65.81 -17.65 -4.38
C ASP A 291 66.25 -19.03 -3.85
N ASP A 292 65.66 -20.13 -4.35
CA ASP A 292 66.31 -21.07 -5.30
C ASP A 292 65.63 -22.45 -5.41
N GLU A 293 65.60 -22.93 -6.66
CA GLU A 293 65.69 -24.31 -7.16
C GLU A 293 64.53 -25.35 -7.07
N ALA A 294 64.57 -26.27 -8.06
CA ALA A 294 63.43 -26.91 -8.70
C ALA A 294 63.48 -28.47 -8.71
N LEU A 295 62.28 -29.07 -8.61
CA LEU A 295 61.75 -30.35 -9.17
C LEU A 295 62.28 -31.73 -8.67
N PRO A 296 61.55 -32.86 -8.88
CA PRO A 296 60.09 -33.07 -9.06
C PRO A 296 59.54 -34.26 -8.21
N GLY A 297 58.21 -34.35 -8.00
CA GLY A 297 57.60 -35.52 -7.36
C GLY A 297 56.08 -35.50 -7.25
N GLU A 298 55.47 -36.42 -7.98
CA GLU A 298 54.09 -36.94 -8.00
C GLU A 298 53.13 -36.68 -6.82
N GLY A 299 51.85 -36.46 -7.17
CA GLY A 299 50.71 -36.65 -6.28
C GLY A 299 49.83 -35.41 -6.07
N GLY A 300 48.87 -35.18 -6.96
CA GLY A 300 47.85 -34.15 -6.73
C GLY A 300 46.82 -34.62 -5.69
N PRO A 301 46.52 -33.83 -4.65
CA PRO A 301 45.28 -33.97 -3.91
C PRO A 301 44.23 -33.02 -4.50
N ALA A 302 43.01 -33.55 -4.62
CA ALA A 302 41.81 -32.81 -4.97
C ALA A 302 41.63 -31.59 -4.06
N ILE A 303 41.21 -30.47 -4.66
CA ILE A 303 40.68 -29.31 -3.94
C ILE A 303 39.46 -29.81 -3.17
N ALA A 304 39.62 -29.97 -1.86
CA ALA A 304 38.50 -30.17 -0.96
C ALA A 304 37.67 -28.88 -0.98
N PHE A 305 36.51 -28.93 -1.61
CA PHE A 305 35.43 -28.00 -1.33
C PHE A 305 35.10 -28.14 0.15
N ASP A 306 35.47 -27.14 0.95
CA ASP A 306 34.88 -27.00 2.27
C ASP A 306 33.37 -26.84 2.05
N PRO A 307 32.52 -27.72 2.62
CA PRO A 307 31.08 -27.54 2.51
C PRO A 307 30.73 -26.20 3.16
N PRO A 308 29.84 -25.39 2.54
CA PRO A 308 29.43 -24.14 3.16
C PRO A 308 28.94 -24.45 4.56
N ALA A 309 29.57 -23.80 5.55
CA ALA A 309 29.19 -23.89 6.94
C ALA A 309 27.67 -23.88 7.03
N ARG A 310 27.08 -24.92 7.64
CA ARG A 310 25.64 -25.09 7.78
C ARG A 310 25.04 -23.81 8.36
N LEU A 311 24.54 -22.92 7.48
CA LEU A 311 23.76 -21.76 7.85
C LEU A 311 22.51 -22.30 8.55
N GLN A 312 22.53 -22.28 9.88
CA GLN A 312 21.35 -22.62 10.67
C GLN A 312 20.20 -21.74 10.18
N PRO A 313 19.04 -22.33 9.84
CA PRO A 313 17.91 -21.54 9.35
C PRO A 313 17.51 -20.51 10.41
N ARG A 314 17.51 -19.24 10.02
CA ARG A 314 16.99 -18.14 10.85
C ARG A 314 15.48 -18.33 10.97
N PHE A 315 14.96 -18.16 12.19
CA PHE A 315 13.55 -18.32 12.53
C PHE A 315 12.66 -17.56 11.52
N GLY A 316 11.75 -18.27 10.84
CA GLY A 316 10.78 -17.67 9.90
C GLY A 316 11.22 -17.54 8.43
N THR A 317 12.35 -18.11 8.02
CA THR A 317 12.75 -18.18 6.59
C THR A 317 12.59 -19.59 6.03
N LEU A 318 11.65 -19.79 5.10
CA LEU A 318 11.55 -21.02 4.31
C LEU A 318 12.56 -20.97 3.18
N ARG A 319 13.44 -21.96 3.08
CA ARG A 319 14.34 -22.09 1.92
C ARG A 319 13.52 -22.51 0.70
N ALA A 320 13.56 -21.70 -0.36
CA ALA A 320 12.90 -22.04 -1.63
C ALA A 320 13.74 -22.99 -2.51
N LEU A 321 15.06 -23.01 -2.31
CA LEU A 321 16.02 -23.79 -3.10
C LEU A 321 16.60 -24.94 -2.28
N ASP A 322 16.87 -26.06 -2.95
CA ASP A 322 17.59 -27.21 -2.41
C ASP A 322 19.11 -26.95 -2.41
N GLU A 323 19.89 -27.90 -1.89
CA GLU A 323 21.36 -27.81 -1.81
C GLU A 323 22.04 -27.76 -3.20
N ARG A 324 21.29 -28.02 -4.27
CA ARG A 324 21.76 -28.01 -5.66
C ARG A 324 21.25 -26.79 -6.44
N GLY A 325 20.55 -25.86 -5.78
CA GLY A 325 20.00 -24.65 -6.39
C GLY A 325 18.70 -24.85 -7.16
N ASN A 326 18.04 -26.00 -7.06
CA ASN A 326 16.74 -26.25 -7.69
C ASN A 326 15.60 -25.86 -6.75
N VAL A 327 14.43 -25.54 -7.33
CA VAL A 327 13.21 -25.29 -6.56
C VAL A 327 12.81 -26.57 -5.81
N ARG A 328 12.61 -26.46 -4.50
CA ARG A 328 12.22 -27.60 -3.66
C ARG A 328 10.83 -28.11 -4.04
N ALA A 329 10.62 -29.42 -3.84
CA ALA A 329 9.30 -29.99 -4.01
C ALA A 329 8.31 -29.36 -3.00
N LEU A 330 7.09 -29.08 -3.48
CA LEU A 330 6.02 -28.53 -2.64
C LEU A 330 5.76 -29.37 -1.38
N ALA A 331 5.90 -30.69 -1.47
CA ALA A 331 5.75 -31.60 -0.34
C ALA A 331 6.80 -31.35 0.78
N ASP A 332 8.04 -31.02 0.43
CA ASP A 332 9.11 -30.79 1.41
C ASP A 332 8.94 -29.43 2.12
N VAL A 333 8.51 -28.42 1.37
CA VAL A 333 8.21 -27.08 1.91
C VAL A 333 6.96 -27.14 2.79
N GLU A 334 5.95 -27.89 2.38
CA GLU A 334 4.72 -28.12 3.15
C GLU A 334 5.01 -28.83 4.47
N LEU A 335 5.88 -29.84 4.46
CA LEU A 335 6.28 -30.56 5.68
C LEU A 335 7.00 -29.66 6.68
N GLU A 336 7.89 -28.81 6.19
CA GLU A 336 8.63 -27.85 7.02
C GLU A 336 7.69 -26.81 7.64
N MET A 337 6.69 -26.35 6.89
CA MET A 337 5.64 -25.46 7.39
C MET A 337 4.76 -26.13 8.46
N ILE A 338 4.42 -27.41 8.27
CA ILE A 338 3.65 -28.17 9.26
C ILE A 338 4.46 -28.31 10.55
N LYS A 339 5.76 -28.65 10.47
CA LYS A 339 6.63 -28.75 11.65
C LYS A 339 6.77 -27.42 12.39
N LEU A 340 7.03 -26.34 11.66
CA LEU A 340 7.12 -25.00 12.22
C LEU A 340 5.82 -24.59 12.93
N ALA A 341 4.67 -24.91 12.34
CA ALA A 341 3.37 -24.61 12.95
C ALA A 341 3.13 -25.45 14.22
N ILE A 342 3.51 -26.73 14.23
CA ILE A 342 3.41 -27.59 15.42
C ILE A 342 4.26 -27.02 16.56
N ASP A 343 5.50 -26.63 16.27
CA ASP A 343 6.41 -26.04 17.27
C ASP A 343 5.89 -24.68 17.77
N HIS A 344 5.43 -23.81 16.85
CA HIS A 344 4.95 -22.48 17.20
C HIS A 344 3.66 -22.49 18.03
N TYR A 345 2.76 -23.46 17.77
CA TYR A 345 1.49 -23.61 18.49
C TYR A 345 1.55 -24.68 19.59
N ASN A 346 2.75 -25.09 20.03
CA ASN A 346 2.97 -26.03 21.13
C ASN A 346 2.16 -27.33 21.01
N GLY A 347 2.08 -27.92 19.80
CA GLY A 347 1.39 -29.19 19.58
C GLY A 347 -0.15 -29.12 19.54
N GLN A 348 -0.77 -27.94 19.58
CA GLN A 348 -2.22 -27.81 19.48
C GLN A 348 -2.75 -28.08 18.06
N MET A 349 -2.91 -29.36 17.70
CA MET A 349 -3.25 -29.81 16.33
C MET A 349 -4.51 -29.17 15.74
N SER A 350 -5.51 -28.82 16.57
CA SER A 350 -6.71 -28.13 16.11
C SER A 350 -6.44 -26.67 15.70
N GLU A 351 -5.52 -25.98 16.38
CA GLU A 351 -5.12 -24.61 16.04
C GLU A 351 -4.14 -24.62 14.86
N VAL A 352 -3.22 -25.60 14.81
CA VAL A 352 -2.32 -25.82 13.66
C VAL A 352 -3.13 -26.01 12.36
N ALA A 353 -4.11 -26.92 12.36
CA ALA A 353 -4.94 -27.17 11.18
C ALA A 353 -5.72 -25.91 10.74
N ARG A 354 -6.29 -25.17 11.72
CA ARG A 354 -7.03 -23.93 11.46
C ARG A 354 -6.14 -22.85 10.84
N ARG A 355 -4.93 -22.68 11.36
CA ARG A 355 -3.98 -21.64 10.92
C ARG A 355 -3.32 -21.96 9.59
N LEU A 356 -3.10 -23.25 9.31
CA LEU A 356 -2.63 -23.73 8.01
C LEU A 356 -3.75 -23.80 6.95
N GLY A 357 -5.02 -23.59 7.33
CA GLY A 357 -6.15 -23.62 6.39
C GLY A 357 -6.49 -25.00 5.85
N ILE A 358 -6.07 -26.08 6.53
CA ILE A 358 -6.32 -27.46 6.12
C ILE A 358 -7.22 -28.19 7.13
N GLY A 359 -7.99 -29.17 6.65
CA GLY A 359 -8.81 -30.00 7.55
C GLY A 359 -7.94 -30.87 8.48
N ARG A 360 -8.37 -31.09 9.72
CA ARG A 360 -7.61 -31.92 10.70
C ARG A 360 -7.28 -33.31 10.15
N SER A 361 -8.21 -33.97 9.47
CA SER A 361 -7.97 -35.28 8.83
C SER A 361 -6.89 -35.22 7.75
N THR A 362 -6.74 -34.08 7.07
CA THR A 362 -5.70 -33.86 6.07
C THR A 362 -4.34 -33.64 6.73
N LEU A 363 -4.29 -32.89 7.84
CA LEU A 363 -3.08 -32.70 8.64
C LEU A 363 -2.54 -34.04 9.16
N TYR A 364 -3.39 -34.88 9.77
CA TYR A 364 -2.97 -36.20 10.27
C TYR A 364 -2.56 -37.15 9.14
N ARG A 365 -3.23 -37.10 7.98
CA ARG A 365 -2.82 -37.89 6.81
C ARG A 365 -1.42 -37.51 6.33
N LYS A 366 -1.12 -36.21 6.24
CA LYS A 366 0.19 -35.69 5.83
C LYS A 366 1.29 -36.05 6.82
N LEU A 367 1.03 -35.95 8.13
CA LEU A 367 1.99 -36.37 9.16
C LEU A 367 2.31 -37.88 9.06
N LYS A 368 1.30 -38.71 8.77
CA LYS A 368 1.47 -40.16 8.59
C LYS A 368 2.24 -40.52 7.32
N GLU A 369 2.01 -39.81 6.21
CA GLU A 369 2.75 -39.98 4.96
C GLU A 369 4.25 -39.68 5.11
N HIS A 370 4.62 -38.83 6.08
CA HIS A 370 5.99 -38.44 6.37
C HIS A 370 6.60 -39.09 7.63
N GLY A 371 5.91 -40.05 8.26
CA GLY A 371 6.43 -40.81 9.41
C GLY A 371 6.68 -39.96 10.67
N ILE A 372 5.85 -38.95 10.93
CA ILE A 372 5.99 -38.05 12.09
C ILE A 372 4.90 -38.36 13.11
N ASP A 373 5.31 -38.55 14.37
CA ASP A 373 4.40 -38.73 15.49
C ASP A 373 3.69 -37.39 15.81
N PRO A 374 2.34 -37.34 15.74
CA PRO A 374 1.57 -36.13 15.96
C PRO A 374 1.66 -35.54 17.38
N GLU A 375 2.13 -36.29 18.39
CA GLU A 375 2.25 -35.76 19.75
C GLU A 375 3.61 -35.10 20.04
N THR A 376 4.65 -35.45 19.28
CA THR A 376 6.03 -34.98 19.56
C THR A 376 6.65 -34.16 18.42
N GLY A 377 6.06 -34.15 17.22
CA GLY A 377 6.59 -33.43 16.06
C GLY A 377 7.93 -33.99 15.54
N ARG A 378 8.35 -35.15 16.05
CA ARG A 378 9.61 -35.81 15.69
C ARG A 378 9.38 -36.95 14.70
N VAL A 379 10.37 -37.18 13.85
CA VAL A 379 10.38 -38.29 12.88
C VAL A 379 10.59 -39.59 13.67
N ASP A 380 9.72 -40.57 13.49
CA ASP A 380 9.95 -41.92 14.00
C ASP A 380 11.19 -42.49 13.31
N ARG A 381 12.15 -42.98 14.09
CA ARG A 381 13.40 -43.56 13.58
C ARG A 381 13.18 -44.95 13.00
#